data_AF-A0A5K1CEJ6-F1
#
_entry.id   AF-A0A5K1CEJ6-F1
#
_cell.length_a   1.000
_cell.length_b   1.000
_cell.length_c   1.000
_cell.angle_alpha   90.00
_cell.angle_beta   90.00
_cell.angle_gamma   90.00
#
_symmetry.space_group_name_H-M   'P 1'
#
loop_
_entity.id
_entity.type
_entity.pdbx_description
1 polymer ?
#
loop_
_entity_poly.entity_id
_entity_poly.type
_entity_poly.pdbx_seq_one_letter_code
_entity_poly.pdbx_strand_id
1 'polypeptide(L)' 'YRISNINYNVTSGQRYPVPNKSAPVYITVGDGGNQEGLAG' A
#
# COMPACT_ATOMS: atom_id res chain seq x y z
N TYR A 1 -7.91 -7.75 -1.46
CA TYR A 1 -8.60 -6.91 -0.45
C TYR A 1 -8.28 -5.45 -0.72
N ARG A 2 -9.27 -4.55 -0.65
CA ARG A 2 -9.08 -3.10 -0.86
C ARG A 2 -8.83 -2.44 0.50
N ILE A 3 -7.83 -1.57 0.58
CA ILE A 3 -7.34 -0.97 1.82
C ILE A 3 -7.28 0.55 1.67
N SER A 4 -7.67 1.29 2.71
CA SER A 4 -7.45 2.74 2.80
C SER A 4 -6.86 3.12 4.15
N ASN A 5 -6.12 4.22 4.21
CA ASN A 5 -5.58 4.79 5.45
C ASN A 5 -5.87 6.31 5.53
N ILE A 6 -7.16 6.67 5.43
CA ILE A 6 -7.60 8.07 5.26
C ILE A 6 -8.22 8.68 6.53
N ASN A 7 -8.32 7.92 7.62
CA ASN A 7 -9.01 8.35 8.84
C ASN A 7 -8.10 9.08 9.84
N TYR A 8 -6.80 9.21 9.53
CA TYR A 8 -5.87 9.91 10.41
C TYR A 8 -6.18 11.42 10.43
N ASN A 9 -6.41 11.97 11.63
CA ASN A 9 -6.71 13.40 11.82
C ASN A 9 -5.92 14.02 13.00
N VAL A 10 -4.69 13.55 13.25
CA VAL A 10 -3.81 13.95 14.36
C VAL A 10 -4.29 13.49 15.74
N THR A 11 -5.52 13.80 16.13
CA THR A 11 -6.05 13.52 17.48
C THR A 11 -6.61 12.10 17.63
N SER A 12 -7.21 11.53 16.59
CA SER A 12 -7.79 10.17 16.63
C SER A 12 -6.76 9.05 16.70
N GLY A 13 -5.51 9.30 16.31
CA GLY A 13 -4.46 8.29 16.26
C GLY A 13 -4.70 7.13 15.28
N GLN A 14 -5.72 7.22 14.41
CA GLN A 14 -6.11 6.17 13.46
C GLN A 14 -5.17 6.09 12.25
N ARG A 15 -3.92 5.66 12.50
CA ARG A 15 -2.80 5.61 11.54
C ARG A 15 -2.67 4.30 10.77
N TYR A 16 -3.51 3.31 11.09
CA TYR A 16 -3.40 1.97 10.53
C TYR A 16 -4.35 1.80 9.34
N PRO A 17 -3.89 1.17 8.24
CA PRO A 17 -4.75 0.88 7.10
C PRO A 17 -5.89 -0.06 7.49
N VAL A 18 -7.08 0.17 6.93
CA VAL A 18 -8.29 -0.62 7.19
C VAL A 18 -8.95 -1.08 5.89
N PRO A 19 -9.69 -2.21 5.88
CA PRO A 19 -10.48 -2.64 4.74
C PRO A 19 -11.49 -1.59 4.30
N ASN A 20 -11.51 -1.27 3.01
CA ASN A 20 -12.43 -0.30 2.43
C ASN A 20 -12.83 -0.72 1.01
N LYS A 21 -14.09 -1.14 0.83
CA LYS A 21 -14.59 -1.61 -0.47
C LYS A 21 -14.61 -0.51 -1.55
N SER A 22 -14.62 0.76 -1.17
CA SER A 22 -14.60 1.88 -2.10
C SER A 22 -13.18 2.31 -2.50
N ALA A 23 -12.14 1.82 -1.81
CA ALA A 23 -10.76 2.14 -2.14
C ALA A 23 -10.33 1.49 -3.47
N PRO A 24 -9.44 2.12 -4.26
CA PRO A 24 -8.87 1.48 -5.44
C PRO A 24 -8.00 0.28 -5.05
N VAL A 25 -7.69 -0.55 -6.04
CA VAL A 25 -6.70 -1.62 -5.90
C VAL A 25 -5.34 -1.06 -6.30
N TYR A 26 -4.34 -1.22 -5.42
CA TYR A 26 -2.95 -0.87 -5.70
C TYR A 26 -2.19 -2.13 -6.09
N ILE A 27 -1.57 -2.12 -7.27
CA ILE A 27 -0.77 -3.22 -7.80
C ILE A 27 0.61 -2.66 -8.07
N THR A 28 1.65 -3.25 -7.47
CA THR A 28 3.03 -2.99 -7.87
C THR A 28 3.38 -3.98 -8.96
N VAL A 29 3.72 -3.48 -10.15
CA VAL A 29 4.33 -4.29 -11.21
C VAL A 29 5.82 -3.98 -11.16
N GLY A 30 6.58 -4.89 -10.54
CA GLY A 30 8.01 -4.76 -10.29
C GLY A 30 8.86 -4.70 -11.57
N ASP A 31 10.13 -4.39 -11.37
CA ASP A 31 11.03 -3.68 -12.31
C ASP A 31 11.45 -4.39 -13.62
N GLY A 32 11.04 -5.63 -13.85
CA GLY A 32 11.36 -6.32 -15.11
C GLY A 32 12.84 -6.70 -15.28
N GLY A 33 13.66 -6.66 -14.22
CA GLY A 33 15.03 -7.16 -14.23
C GLY A 33 16.09 -6.15 -13.78
N ASN A 34 15.97 -5.64 -12.55
CA ASN A 34 17.03 -4.84 -11.97
C ASN A 34 18.32 -5.65 -11.68
N GLN A 35 19.46 -4.96 -11.73
CA GLN A 35 20.76 -5.60 -11.51
C GLN A 35 20.94 -6.06 -10.05
N GLU A 36 20.28 -5.42 -9.09
CA GLU A 36 20.28 -5.90 -7.70
C GLU A 36 19.50 -7.23 -7.52
N GLY A 37 18.66 -7.61 -8.51
CA GLY A 37 17.98 -8.91 -8.58
C GLY A 37 18.81 -10.01 -9.26
N LEU A 38 19.86 -9.66 -9.99
CA LEU A 38 20.89 -10.58 -10.49
C LEU A 38 21.97 -10.80 -9.43
N ALA A 39 21.56 -11.26 -8.25
CA ALA A 39 22.49 -11.82 -7.28
C ALA A 39 22.84 -13.25 -7.74
N GLY A 40 23.89 -13.36 -8.55
CA GLY A 40 24.66 -14.60 -8.72
C GLY A 40 25.74 -14.69 -7.67
#